data_AF-A0A7S7RH60-F1
#
_entry.id   AF-A0A7S7RH60-F1
#
_cell.length_a   1.000
_cell.length_b   1.000
_cell.length_c   1.000
_cell.angle_alpha   90.00
_cell.angle_beta   90.00
_cell.angle_gamma   90.00
#
_symmetry.space_group_name_H-M   'P 1'
#
loop_
_entity.id
_entity.type
_entity.pdbx_description
1 polymer ?
#
loop_
_entity_poly.entity_id
_entity_poly.type
_entity_poly.pdbx_seq_one_letter_code
_entity_poly.pdbx_strand_id
1 'polypeptide(L)'
;MTLCAGKCTYETGGRCIVSLSEPLLKYRSVKELRETILHELIHAYLFVTSNDRDRNFHGKEFCFHMNRINKMSGLNITIYHNFHDELNYYRRYIWRCDGVCRNHPPYYGYVRRSINRKPGPADSWWNFHRKTCGGCFVKEAKTLPQINNLESLGTRPNGQTSSPNMHQDDILEIIEISD
;
A
#
# COMPACT_ATOMS: atom_id res chain seq x y z
N MET A 1 6.54 -9.82 -3.19
CA MET A 1 5.85 -8.83 -2.34
C MET A 1 4.98 -7.95 -3.23
N THR A 2 3.67 -7.82 -2.99
CA THR A 2 2.75 -7.00 -3.83
C THR A 2 1.84 -6.07 -3.02
N LEU A 3 2.05 -5.99 -1.70
CA LEU A 3 1.29 -5.13 -0.79
C LEU A 3 1.99 -3.78 -0.53
N CYS A 4 3.30 -3.73 -0.70
CA CYS A 4 4.16 -2.56 -0.55
C CYS A 4 5.35 -2.73 -1.49
N ALA A 5 5.99 -1.62 -1.89
CA ALA A 5 7.15 -1.68 -2.76
C ALA A 5 8.47 -1.90 -2.01
N GLY A 6 8.54 -1.49 -0.76
CA GLY A 6 9.64 -1.73 0.17
C GLY A 6 9.14 -2.30 1.48
N LYS A 7 10.03 -2.97 2.22
CA LYS A 7 9.82 -3.35 3.63
C LYS A 7 11.16 -3.60 4.31
N CYS A 8 11.43 -2.97 5.46
CA CYS A 8 12.44 -3.47 6.42
C CYS A 8 11.81 -4.48 7.40
N THR A 9 12.51 -5.60 7.60
CA THR A 9 12.18 -6.61 8.61
C THR A 9 13.30 -6.66 9.64
N TYR A 10 12.92 -6.75 10.91
CA TYR A 10 13.83 -6.78 12.05
C TYR A 10 13.87 -8.20 12.62
N GLU A 11 15.05 -8.79 12.70
CA GLU A 11 15.26 -10.13 13.27
C GLU A 11 15.77 -10.07 14.71
N THR A 12 15.52 -11.16 15.44
CA THR A 12 16.13 -11.42 16.74
C THR A 12 17.65 -11.43 16.59
N GLY A 13 18.35 -10.59 17.38
CA GLY A 13 19.80 -10.41 17.27
C GLY A 13 20.25 -9.15 16.53
N GLY A 14 19.34 -8.24 16.18
CA GLY A 14 19.68 -6.88 15.73
C GLY A 14 19.94 -6.73 14.23
N ARG A 15 19.59 -7.72 13.41
CA ARG A 15 19.68 -7.61 11.94
C ARG A 15 18.43 -6.91 11.38
N CYS A 16 18.59 -5.98 10.43
CA CYS A 16 17.51 -5.53 9.53
C CYS A 16 17.75 -6.08 8.12
N ILE A 17 16.66 -6.52 7.49
CA ILE A 17 16.62 -6.92 6.08
C ILE A 17 15.69 -5.96 5.35
N VAL A 18 16.22 -5.21 4.38
CA VAL A 18 15.42 -4.41 3.46
C VAL A 18 15.07 -5.26 2.23
N SER A 19 13.78 -5.42 1.97
CA SER A 19 13.23 -6.13 0.82
C SER A 19 12.53 -5.18 -0.14
N LEU A 20 12.68 -5.41 -1.44
CA LEU A 20 12.05 -4.63 -2.50
C LEU A 20 11.10 -5.50 -3.33
N SER A 21 10.02 -4.91 -3.80
CA SER A 21 9.05 -5.56 -4.67
C SER A 21 9.47 -5.42 -6.12
N GLU A 22 9.99 -6.49 -6.71
CA GLU A 22 10.21 -6.55 -8.14
C GLU A 22 8.90 -6.27 -8.94
N PRO A 23 7.73 -6.86 -8.63
CA PRO A 23 6.51 -6.58 -9.40
C PRO A 23 6.03 -5.13 -9.38
N LEU A 24 6.37 -4.35 -8.35
CA LEU A 24 5.97 -2.94 -8.22
C LEU A 24 7.06 -1.98 -8.73
N LEU A 25 8.32 -2.39 -8.72
CA LEU A 25 9.45 -1.49 -9.01
C LEU A 25 10.13 -1.75 -10.36
N LYS A 26 10.00 -2.94 -10.97
CA LYS A 26 10.77 -3.32 -12.18
C LYS A 26 10.54 -2.43 -13.40
N TYR A 27 9.40 -1.75 -13.47
CA TYR A 27 9.06 -0.83 -14.57
C TYR A 27 9.06 0.64 -14.13
N ARG A 28 9.55 0.92 -12.92
CA ARG A 28 9.64 2.28 -12.39
C ARG A 28 10.96 2.92 -12.75
N SER A 29 11.01 4.25 -12.63
CA SER A 29 12.24 4.99 -12.87
C SER A 29 13.31 4.63 -11.84
N VAL A 30 14.58 4.76 -12.22
CA VAL A 30 15.71 4.60 -11.28
C VAL A 30 15.59 5.58 -10.11
N LYS A 31 14.99 6.75 -10.34
CA LYS A 31 14.68 7.74 -9.31
C LYS A 31 13.73 7.18 -8.24
N GLU A 32 12.57 6.67 -8.65
CA GLU A 32 11.58 6.10 -7.72
C GLU A 32 12.12 4.86 -6.99
N LEU A 33 12.95 4.05 -7.67
CA LEU A 33 13.63 2.93 -7.03
C LEU A 33 14.57 3.42 -5.91
N ARG A 34 15.38 4.46 -6.17
CA ARG A 34 16.26 5.07 -5.16
C ARG A 34 15.47 5.66 -3.99
N GLU A 35 14.39 6.39 -4.27
CA GLU A 35 13.51 6.96 -3.25
C GLU A 35 12.89 5.88 -2.37
N THR A 36 12.45 4.77 -2.97
CA THR A 36 11.91 3.61 -2.24
C THR A 36 12.95 2.95 -1.37
N ILE A 37 14.17 2.72 -1.88
CA ILE A 37 15.25 2.13 -1.10
C ILE A 37 15.62 3.03 0.08
N LEU A 38 15.75 4.34 -0.15
CA LEU A 38 16.12 5.28 0.90
C LEU A 38 15.06 5.39 1.99
N HIS A 39 13.78 5.29 1.65
CA HIS A 39 12.70 5.18 2.64
C HIS A 39 12.95 4.01 3.61
N GLU A 40 13.17 2.81 3.06
CA GLU A 40 13.41 1.61 3.89
C GLU A 40 14.74 1.67 4.66
N LEU A 41 15.75 2.36 4.12
CA LEU A 41 17.03 2.56 4.81
C LEU A 41 16.93 3.55 5.97
N ILE A 42 16.02 4.52 5.93
CA ILE A 42 15.74 5.38 7.09
C ILE A 42 15.16 4.54 8.24
N HIS A 43 14.20 3.65 7.95
CA HIS A 43 13.68 2.70 8.94
C HIS A 43 14.79 1.80 9.51
N ALA A 44 15.62 1.24 8.63
CA ALA A 44 16.75 0.42 9.05
C ALA A 44 17.73 1.19 9.96
N TYR A 45 18.01 2.45 9.64
CA TYR A 45 18.88 3.31 10.44
C TYR A 45 18.30 3.55 11.83
N LEU A 46 17.02 3.97 11.92
CA LEU A 46 16.35 4.24 13.20
C LEU A 46 16.25 2.99 14.07
N PHE A 47 16.04 1.81 13.47
CA PHE A 47 16.09 0.55 14.18
C PHE A 47 17.48 0.29 14.78
N VAL A 48 18.55 0.46 13.99
CA VAL A 48 19.92 0.18 14.45
C VAL A 48 20.37 1.18 15.52
N THR A 49 20.07 2.47 15.36
CA THR A 49 20.60 3.51 16.26
C THR A 49 19.74 3.77 17.49
N SER A 50 18.43 3.55 17.37
CA SER A 50 17.45 3.97 18.39
C SER A 50 16.57 2.81 18.87
N ASN A 51 16.79 1.60 18.36
CA ASN A 51 15.92 0.43 18.59
C ASN A 51 14.44 0.74 18.32
N ASP A 52 14.17 1.62 17.35
CA ASP A 52 12.82 1.88 16.87
C ASP A 52 12.35 0.67 16.06
N ARG A 53 11.32 -0.01 16.58
CA ARG A 53 10.79 -1.24 15.99
C ARG A 53 9.47 -1.01 15.27
N ASP A 54 8.96 0.21 15.28
CA ASP A 54 7.75 0.54 14.57
C ASP A 54 8.07 0.82 13.09
N ARG A 55 7.67 -0.12 12.23
CA ARG A 55 7.97 -0.11 10.80
C ARG A 55 7.04 0.82 10.01
N ASN A 56 5.90 1.14 10.60
CA ASN A 56 4.86 1.95 9.96
C ASN A 56 4.89 3.39 10.51
N PHE A 57 5.65 3.63 11.57
CA PHE A 57 5.74 4.95 12.19
C PHE A 57 6.74 5.86 11.50
N HIS A 58 6.25 7.00 11.02
CA HIS A 58 7.07 8.04 10.40
C HIS A 58 7.14 9.27 11.31
N GLY A 59 7.64 9.07 12.54
CA GLY A 59 7.77 10.13 13.55
C GLY A 59 8.75 11.25 13.17
N LYS A 60 9.00 12.14 14.15
CA LYS A 60 9.89 13.30 13.97
C LYS A 60 11.27 12.92 13.44
N GLU A 61 11.85 11.82 13.93
CA GLU A 61 13.18 11.35 13.52
C GLU A 61 13.19 10.83 12.07
N PHE A 62 12.17 10.09 11.66
CA PHE A 62 12.01 9.67 10.27
C PHE A 62 11.91 10.89 9.36
N CYS A 63 11.00 11.82 9.69
CA CYS A 63 10.80 13.05 8.94
C CYS A 63 12.07 13.90 8.86
N PHE A 64 12.85 13.96 9.94
CA PHE A 64 14.13 14.67 9.97
C PHE A 64 15.12 14.09 8.95
N HIS A 65 15.32 12.76 8.94
CA HIS A 65 16.23 12.12 7.99
C HIS A 65 15.73 12.17 6.55
N MET A 66 14.43 11.97 6.33
CA MET A 66 13.79 12.13 5.02
C MET A 66 14.07 13.52 4.44
N ASN A 67 13.77 14.59 5.18
CA ASN A 67 13.98 15.97 4.74
C ASN A 67 15.46 16.30 4.53
N ARG A 68 16.34 15.81 5.41
CA ARG A 68 17.79 15.97 5.29
C ARG A 68 18.31 15.34 3.99
N ILE A 69 17.91 14.10 3.68
CA ILE A 69 18.36 13.38 2.47
C ILE A 69 17.79 14.02 1.21
N ASN A 70 16.51 14.42 1.21
CA ASN A 70 15.88 15.10 0.08
C ASN A 70 16.64 16.39 -0.28
N LYS A 71 16.96 17.21 0.73
CA LYS A 71 17.72 18.46 0.55
C LYS A 71 19.12 18.22 -0.03
N MET A 72 19.80 17.15 0.37
CA MET A 72 21.17 16.86 -0.08
C MET A 72 21.23 16.22 -1.47
N SER A 73 20.24 15.39 -1.82
CA SER A 73 20.27 14.56 -3.04
C SER A 73 19.42 15.10 -4.18
N GLY A 74 18.48 16.01 -3.91
CA GLY A 74 17.46 16.43 -4.88
C GLY A 74 16.39 15.37 -5.15
N LEU A 75 16.38 14.28 -4.38
CA LEU A 75 15.32 13.27 -4.40
C LEU A 75 14.11 13.73 -3.59
N ASN A 76 12.99 13.03 -3.76
CA ASN A 76 11.74 13.31 -3.07
C ASN A 76 11.22 12.06 -2.36
N ILE A 77 11.93 11.61 -1.33
CA ILE A 77 11.46 10.57 -0.42
C ILE A 77 10.22 11.09 0.30
N THR A 78 9.17 10.30 0.32
CA THR A 78 7.89 10.60 0.99
C THR A 78 7.58 9.57 2.07
N ILE A 79 6.70 9.95 3.01
CA ILE A 79 6.12 9.08 4.04
C ILE A 79 5.29 7.96 3.41
N TYR A 80 4.47 8.33 2.41
CA TYR A 80 3.65 7.38 1.68
C TYR A 80 4.18 7.20 0.29
N HIS A 81 4.31 5.95 -0.14
CA HIS A 81 4.62 5.67 -1.52
C HIS A 81 3.38 5.72 -2.40
N ASN A 82 3.51 6.31 -3.59
CA ASN A 82 2.40 6.50 -4.51
C ASN A 82 2.23 5.31 -5.48
N PHE A 83 1.84 4.14 -4.96
CA PHE A 83 1.63 2.91 -5.76
C PHE A 83 0.15 2.55 -5.92
N HIS A 84 -0.75 3.52 -5.82
CA HIS A 84 -2.18 3.28 -5.68
C HIS A 84 -2.78 2.48 -6.85
N ASP A 85 -2.42 2.81 -8.09
CA ASP A 85 -2.97 2.15 -9.28
C ASP A 85 -2.46 0.72 -9.43
N GLU A 86 -1.17 0.48 -9.19
CA GLU A 86 -0.61 -0.87 -9.23
C GLU A 86 -1.10 -1.72 -8.07
N LEU A 87 -1.21 -1.15 -6.87
CA LEU A 87 -1.79 -1.85 -5.72
C LEU A 87 -3.25 -2.20 -5.98
N ASN A 88 -4.02 -1.31 -6.61
CA ASN A 88 -5.39 -1.59 -7.04
C ASN A 88 -5.46 -2.68 -8.11
N TYR A 89 -4.52 -2.70 -9.07
CA TYR A 89 -4.39 -3.77 -10.06
C TYR A 89 -4.13 -5.15 -9.43
N TYR A 90 -3.32 -5.20 -8.36
CA TYR A 90 -3.07 -6.45 -7.64
C TYR A 90 -4.17 -6.81 -6.64
N ARG A 91 -4.95 -5.86 -6.12
CA ARG A 91 -6.06 -6.08 -5.15
C ARG A 91 -7.34 -6.61 -5.82
N ARG A 92 -7.22 -7.72 -6.54
CA ARG A 92 -8.28 -8.30 -7.37
C ARG A 92 -9.37 -9.03 -6.59
N TYR A 93 -9.12 -9.40 -5.34
CA TYR A 93 -10.11 -10.07 -4.52
C TYR A 93 -10.92 -9.02 -3.77
N ILE A 94 -12.20 -8.94 -4.10
CA ILE A 94 -13.12 -7.96 -3.54
C ILE A 94 -14.15 -8.72 -2.71
N TRP A 95 -14.36 -8.26 -1.48
CA TRP A 95 -15.48 -8.68 -0.64
C TRP A 95 -16.31 -7.48 -0.27
N ARG A 96 -17.61 -7.71 -0.09
CA ARG A 96 -18.53 -6.72 0.47
C ARG A 96 -19.27 -7.33 1.65
N CYS A 97 -19.23 -6.64 2.79
CA CYS A 97 -20.04 -6.98 3.95
C CYS A 97 -21.51 -6.91 3.58
N ASP A 98 -22.36 -7.78 4.10
CA ASP A 98 -23.82 -7.76 3.92
C ASP A 98 -24.59 -6.99 5.03
N GLY A 99 -23.88 -6.48 6.03
CA GLY A 99 -24.47 -5.73 7.14
C GLY A 99 -24.58 -4.22 6.90
N VAL A 100 -24.91 -3.50 7.98
CA VAL A 100 -25.21 -2.05 7.98
C VAL A 100 -24.07 -1.18 7.48
N CYS A 101 -22.80 -1.63 7.61
CA CYS A 101 -21.64 -0.87 7.12
C CYS A 101 -21.63 -0.65 5.60
N ARG A 102 -22.50 -1.32 4.83
CA ARG A 102 -22.75 -1.01 3.42
C ARG A 102 -23.16 0.44 3.17
N ASN A 103 -23.80 1.06 4.14
CA ASN A 103 -24.37 2.41 4.03
C ASN A 103 -23.53 3.46 4.76
N HIS A 104 -22.39 3.05 5.34
CA HIS A 104 -21.55 3.95 6.12
C HIS A 104 -20.23 4.24 5.39
N PRO A 105 -19.87 5.53 5.26
CA PRO A 105 -18.55 5.90 4.78
C PRO A 105 -17.46 5.46 5.77
N PRO A 106 -16.20 5.39 5.33
CA PRO A 106 -15.77 5.62 3.94
C PRO A 106 -15.83 4.34 3.07
N TYR A 107 -15.97 3.16 3.69
CA TYR A 107 -15.74 1.88 3.00
C TYR A 107 -16.98 1.30 2.32
N TYR A 108 -18.18 1.69 2.73
CA TYR A 108 -19.44 1.14 2.20
C TYR A 108 -19.47 -0.40 2.16
N GLY A 109 -18.85 -1.01 3.19
CA GLY A 109 -18.71 -2.44 3.39
C GLY A 109 -17.68 -3.14 2.51
N TYR A 110 -16.91 -2.44 1.67
CA TYR A 110 -15.93 -3.08 0.79
C TYR A 110 -14.60 -3.37 1.47
N VAL A 111 -14.02 -4.51 1.11
CA VAL A 111 -12.62 -4.87 1.41
C VAL A 111 -11.99 -5.40 0.12
N ARG A 112 -10.84 -4.85 -0.27
CA ARG A 112 -10.07 -5.29 -1.44
C ARG A 112 -8.72 -5.83 -1.01
N ARG A 113 -8.32 -7.01 -1.48
CA ARG A 113 -7.03 -7.63 -1.13
C ARG A 113 -6.33 -8.21 -2.36
N SER A 114 -5.02 -8.31 -2.28
CA SER A 114 -4.17 -8.96 -3.28
C SER A 114 -4.07 -10.48 -3.11
N ILE A 115 -4.54 -11.00 -1.98
CA ILE A 115 -4.62 -12.43 -1.67
C ILE A 115 -6.08 -12.82 -1.47
N ASN A 116 -6.46 -14.06 -1.84
CA ASN A 116 -7.82 -14.58 -1.70
C ASN A 116 -8.15 -14.96 -0.24
N ARG A 117 -8.00 -14.03 0.70
CA ARG A 117 -8.28 -14.22 2.12
C ARG A 117 -9.55 -13.47 2.51
N LYS A 118 -10.61 -14.22 2.86
CA LYS A 118 -11.84 -13.63 3.39
C LYS A 118 -11.53 -12.79 4.64
N PRO A 119 -12.12 -11.60 4.79
CA PRO A 119 -12.01 -10.84 6.04
C PRO A 119 -12.48 -11.65 7.24
N GLY A 120 -11.74 -11.58 8.35
CA GLY A 120 -11.98 -12.43 9.51
C GLY A 120 -11.12 -12.07 10.73
N PRO A 121 -11.11 -12.91 11.78
CA PRO A 121 -10.50 -12.61 13.08
C PRO A 121 -9.02 -12.23 13.08
N ALA A 122 -8.28 -12.54 12.02
CA ALA A 122 -6.87 -12.15 11.86
C ALA A 122 -6.69 -10.68 11.44
N ASP A 123 -7.77 -9.98 11.08
CA ASP A 123 -7.74 -8.56 10.77
C ASP A 123 -7.90 -7.74 12.07
N SER A 124 -7.03 -6.75 12.29
CA SER A 124 -7.00 -5.90 13.50
C SER A 124 -8.36 -5.22 13.77
N TRP A 125 -9.04 -4.79 12.72
CA TRP A 125 -10.37 -4.15 12.78
C TRP A 125 -11.55 -5.13 12.93
N TRP A 126 -11.34 -6.45 12.85
CA TRP A 126 -12.43 -7.43 12.83
C TRP A 126 -13.32 -7.38 14.07
N ASN A 127 -12.70 -7.26 15.25
CA ASN A 127 -13.41 -7.21 16.52
C ASN A 127 -14.32 -5.98 16.62
N PHE A 128 -13.87 -4.85 16.08
CA PHE A 128 -14.66 -3.64 16.00
C PHE A 128 -15.84 -3.83 15.03
N HIS A 129 -15.56 -4.26 13.80
CA HIS A 129 -16.60 -4.54 12.79
C HIS A 129 -17.66 -5.53 13.30
N ARG A 130 -17.26 -6.58 14.00
CA ARG A 130 -18.19 -7.56 14.58
C ARG A 130 -19.13 -6.92 15.61
N LYS A 131 -18.65 -5.95 16.40
CA LYS A 131 -19.45 -5.25 17.42
C LYS A 131 -20.37 -4.19 16.80
N THR A 132 -19.90 -3.47 15.80
CA THR A 132 -20.62 -2.29 15.25
C THR A 132 -21.50 -2.62 14.04
N CYS A 133 -21.17 -3.68 13.29
CA CYS A 133 -21.91 -4.10 12.11
C CYS A 133 -22.44 -5.53 12.25
N GLY A 134 -21.56 -6.48 12.61
CA GLY A 134 -21.93 -7.90 12.76
C GLY A 134 -22.21 -8.65 11.44
N GLY A 135 -22.15 -7.98 10.29
CA GLY A 135 -22.39 -8.60 8.98
C GLY A 135 -21.28 -9.57 8.52
N CYS A 136 -21.59 -10.35 7.50
CA CYS A 136 -20.70 -11.29 6.84
C CYS A 136 -20.15 -10.73 5.52
N PHE A 137 -18.86 -10.99 5.26
CA PHE A 137 -18.24 -10.60 3.99
C PHE A 137 -18.49 -11.65 2.91
N VAL A 138 -19.16 -11.23 1.83
CA VAL A 138 -19.42 -12.04 0.64
C VAL A 138 -18.42 -11.65 -0.44
N LYS A 139 -17.86 -12.63 -1.15
CA LYS A 139 -16.93 -12.37 -2.26
C LYS A 139 -17.71 -11.82 -3.45
N GLU A 140 -17.29 -10.68 -3.97
CA GLU A 140 -17.89 -10.09 -5.16
C GLU A 140 -17.43 -10.87 -6.40
N ALA A 141 -18.36 -11.22 -7.27
CA ALA A 141 -18.12 -12.10 -8.41
C ALA A 141 -17.36 -11.43 -9.57
N LYS A 142 -17.07 -10.13 -9.49
CA LYS A 142 -16.37 -9.40 -10.56
C LYS A 142 -14.88 -9.74 -10.56
N THR A 143 -14.55 -10.79 -11.30
CA THR A 143 -13.24 -10.99 -11.91
C THR A 143 -12.90 -9.75 -12.75
N LEU A 144 -11.94 -8.93 -12.30
CA LEU A 144 -11.20 -8.08 -13.23
C LEU A 144 -10.64 -8.98 -14.35
N PRO A 145 -10.65 -8.53 -15.62
CA PRO A 145 -10.30 -9.37 -16.75
C PRO A 145 -8.92 -10.00 -16.53
N GLN A 146 -8.87 -11.33 -16.61
CA GLN A 146 -7.61 -12.04 -16.73
C GLN A 146 -7.02 -11.65 -18.09
N ILE A 147 -6.10 -10.70 -18.12
CA ILE A 147 -5.31 -10.48 -19.33
C ILE A 147 -4.23 -11.56 -19.33
N ASN A 148 -4.59 -12.75 -19.80
CA ASN A 148 -3.65 -13.56 -20.55
C ASN A 148 -3.39 -12.76 -21.83
N ASN A 149 -2.24 -12.07 -21.89
CA ASN A 149 -1.49 -11.66 -23.10
C ASN A 149 -0.58 -10.47 -22.75
N LEU A 150 0.65 -10.76 -22.29
CA LEU A 150 1.77 -9.83 -22.33
C LEU A 150 2.52 -9.93 -23.67
N GLU A 151 1.80 -10.23 -24.75
CA GLU A 151 2.32 -10.19 -26.11
C GLU A 151 1.31 -9.39 -26.93
N SER A 152 1.62 -8.11 -27.23
CA SER A 152 1.12 -7.32 -28.38
C SER A 152 0.84 -5.82 -28.14
N LEU A 153 1.19 -5.19 -27.03
CA LEU A 153 1.20 -3.70 -26.97
C LEU A 153 2.54 -3.12 -27.41
N GLY A 154 2.93 -3.48 -28.63
CA GLY A 154 3.77 -2.65 -29.47
C GLY A 154 2.88 -1.81 -30.38
N THR A 155 3.12 -0.49 -30.36
CA THR A 155 2.66 0.55 -31.32
C THR A 155 1.51 1.46 -30.84
N ARG A 156 1.87 2.76 -30.73
CA ARG A 156 1.15 4.01 -30.34
C ARG A 156 -0.02 4.37 -31.31
N PRO A 157 -0.92 5.38 -31.09
CA PRO A 157 -0.64 6.75 -30.59
C PRO A 157 -1.71 7.54 -29.79
N ASN A 158 -1.26 8.72 -29.32
CA ASN A 158 -1.94 9.88 -28.72
C ASN A 158 -3.47 10.03 -28.90
N GLY A 159 -4.16 10.41 -27.82
CA GLY A 159 -5.49 11.02 -27.85
C GLY A 159 -6.09 11.15 -26.45
N GLN A 160 -6.50 12.37 -26.09
CA GLN A 160 -7.07 12.79 -24.80
C GLN A 160 -8.31 11.99 -24.39
N THR A 161 -8.50 11.74 -23.09
CA THR A 161 -9.80 11.91 -22.41
C THR A 161 -9.64 12.05 -20.89
N SER A 162 -10.31 13.05 -20.35
CA SER A 162 -10.44 13.48 -18.96
C SER A 162 -10.96 12.40 -18.00
N SER A 163 -10.28 12.21 -16.87
CA SER A 163 -10.78 11.42 -15.73
C SER A 163 -11.57 12.29 -14.74
N PRO A 164 -12.58 11.75 -14.03
CA PRO A 164 -13.34 12.48 -13.03
C PRO A 164 -12.44 12.76 -11.82
N ASN A 165 -12.48 14.01 -11.37
CA ASN A 165 -11.72 14.50 -10.22
C ASN A 165 -12.30 13.88 -8.93
N MET A 166 -11.64 12.86 -8.37
CA MET A 166 -11.92 12.37 -7.01
C MET A 166 -10.95 13.04 -6.04
N HIS A 167 -11.50 13.64 -4.99
CA HIS A 167 -10.79 14.52 -4.08
C HIS A 167 -9.69 13.77 -3.30
N GLN A 168 -8.56 14.44 -3.11
CA GLN A 168 -7.33 13.94 -2.46
C GLN A 168 -7.58 13.37 -1.05
N ASP A 169 -8.68 13.77 -0.41
CA ASP A 169 -9.02 13.45 0.98
C ASP A 169 -9.64 12.05 1.15
N ASP A 170 -10.24 11.47 0.10
CA ASP A 170 -10.81 10.11 0.13
C ASP A 170 -9.74 8.99 0.13
N ILE A 171 -8.48 9.34 -0.13
CA ILE A 171 -7.38 8.40 -0.37
C ILE A 171 -6.58 8.13 0.92
N LEU A 172 -6.59 9.05 1.88
CA LEU A 172 -5.79 8.95 3.11
C LEU A 172 -6.37 7.95 4.12
N GLU A 173 -7.68 7.76 4.19
CA GLU A 173 -8.31 6.85 5.17
C GLU A 173 -8.10 5.36 4.88
N ILE A 174 -7.91 4.96 3.61
CA ILE A 174 -7.79 3.53 3.24
C ILE A 174 -6.47 2.92 3.72
N ILE A 175 -5.45 3.75 3.97
CA ILE A 175 -4.11 3.30 4.39
C ILE A 175 -4.07 3.05 5.91
N GLU A 176 -4.87 3.78 6.70
CA GLU A 176 -4.86 3.68 8.18
C GLU A 176 -5.38 2.34 8.74
N ILE A 177 -6.05 1.49 7.93
CA ILE A 177 -6.64 0.23 8.42
C ILE A 177 -5.70 -0.99 8.24
N SER A 178 -4.43 -0.73 7.95
CA SER A 178 -3.37 -1.76 8.05
C SER A 178 -2.52 -1.56 9.31
N ASP A 179 -3.17 -1.36 10.46
CA ASP A 179 -2.58 -1.59 11.78
C ASP A 179 -2.31 -3.10 11.98
#